data_AF-A0AAE2Y059-F1
#
_entry.id   AF-A0AAE2Y059-F1
#
_cell.length_a   1.000
_cell.length_b   1.000
_cell.length_c   1.000
_cell.angle_alpha   90.00
_cell.angle_beta   90.00
_cell.angle_gamma   90.00
#
_symmetry.space_group_name_H-M   'P 1'
#
loop_
_entity.id
_entity.type
_entity.pdbx_description
1 polymer ?
#
loop_
_entity_poly.entity_id
_entity_poly.type
_entity_poly.pdbx_seq_one_letter_code
_entity_poly.pdbx_strand_id
1 'polypeptide(L)'
;MDGQSVLAIVSFLLYMGFCIFCVYQRDIMLMLELRKVGKSLREVSRMVREARSMIVSYFSDKLTVEEKEEGFGKVIEYFVIAPIETDPSGIMGRLEYLLDVGDEALEGLVKPLVPDGDLEKVENLKQMFREAVVLNRIYKMVREIYVSSKISKSLEATMQATMNLSLLLRDARIRFKAVKAYVDAQPIGNGIGPLVAAKLLGDSRFEVREGVVVSEVNYKGRDLILIKPKGPGARMRNLGKVAEEVIEGEENVAGVVIVTAEVRLEG
;
A
#
# COMPACT_ATOMS: atom_id res chain seq x y z
N MET A 1 -43.37 44.51 33.10
CA MET A 1 -43.48 43.76 31.83
C MET A 1 -44.16 42.45 32.16
N ASP A 2 -45.29 42.15 31.52
CA ASP A 2 -45.99 40.88 31.75
C ASP A 2 -45.09 39.71 31.40
N GLY A 3 -45.18 38.59 32.14
CA GLY A 3 -44.36 37.40 31.89
C GLY A 3 -44.51 36.88 30.45
N GLN A 4 -45.65 37.14 29.81
CA GLN A 4 -45.90 36.84 28.40
C GLN A 4 -45.08 37.74 27.45
N SER A 5 -44.91 39.02 27.77
CA SER A 5 -44.09 39.94 26.96
C SER A 5 -42.60 39.58 27.02
N VAL A 6 -42.11 39.18 28.20
CA VAL A 6 -40.73 38.72 28.37
C VAL A 6 -40.50 37.42 27.59
N LEU A 7 -41.43 36.47 27.66
CA LEU A 7 -41.36 35.22 26.90
C LEU A 7 -41.35 35.48 25.38
N ALA A 8 -42.21 36.38 24.90
CA ALA A 8 -42.27 36.74 23.48
C ALA A 8 -40.97 37.39 22.97
N ILE A 9 -40.36 38.27 23.77
CA ILE A 9 -39.05 38.88 23.43
C ILE A 9 -37.95 37.82 23.37
N VAL A 10 -37.91 36.91 24.35
CA VAL A 10 -36.93 35.82 24.36
C VAL A 10 -37.12 34.89 23.16
N SER A 11 -38.35 34.48 22.86
CA SER A 11 -38.65 33.67 21.68
C SER A 11 -38.27 34.38 20.38
N PHE A 12 -38.55 35.68 20.26
CA PHE A 12 -38.16 36.48 19.10
C PHE A 12 -36.64 36.53 18.91
N LEU A 13 -35.88 36.75 19.99
CA LEU A 13 -34.41 36.74 19.95
C LEU A 13 -33.87 35.37 19.55
N LEU A 14 -34.46 34.28 20.05
CA LEU A 14 -34.08 32.91 19.67
C LEU A 14 -34.37 32.63 18.19
N TYR A 15 -35.55 33.02 17.69
CA TYR A 15 -35.88 32.87 16.27
C TYR A 15 -34.96 33.71 15.37
N MET A 16 -34.64 34.94 15.78
CA MET A 16 -33.70 35.79 15.07
C MET A 16 -32.30 35.16 15.04
N GLY A 17 -31.83 34.63 16.17
CA GLY A 17 -30.58 33.87 16.25
C GLY A 17 -30.58 32.62 15.35
N PHE A 18 -31.68 31.89 15.31
CA PHE A 18 -31.85 30.73 14.43
C PHE A 18 -31.83 31.12 12.95
N CYS A 19 -32.49 32.21 12.56
CA CYS A 19 -32.45 32.71 11.19
C CYS A 19 -31.04 33.11 10.76
N ILE A 20 -30.28 33.80 11.64
CA ILE A 20 -28.87 34.14 11.40
C ILE A 20 -28.05 32.86 11.21
N PHE A 21 -28.23 31.87 12.09
CA PHE A 21 -27.57 30.58 11.94
C PHE A 21 -27.91 29.89 10.60
N CYS A 22 -29.18 29.88 10.18
CA CYS A 22 -29.57 29.29 8.90
C CYS A 22 -28.96 29.99 7.67
N VAL A 23 -28.67 31.28 7.75
CA VAL A 23 -27.96 32.01 6.68
C VAL A 23 -26.48 31.59 6.65
N TYR A 24 -25.81 31.55 7.80
CA TYR A 24 -24.37 31.25 7.89
C TYR A 24 -24.03 29.76 7.99
N GLN A 25 -25.01 28.87 8.13
CA GLN A 25 -24.79 27.43 8.34
C GLN A 25 -23.88 26.84 7.27
N ARG A 26 -24.02 27.27 6.01
CA ARG A 26 -23.23 26.78 4.88
C ARG A 26 -21.75 27.13 5.02
N ASP A 27 -21.45 28.38 5.35
CA ASP A 27 -20.07 28.86 5.55
C ASP A 27 -19.41 28.19 6.76
N ILE A 28 -20.19 28.00 7.84
CA ILE A 28 -19.74 27.29 9.04
C ILE A 28 -19.41 25.83 8.70
N MET A 29 -20.30 25.13 7.99
CA MET A 29 -20.07 23.73 7.58
C MET A 29 -18.86 23.60 6.66
N LEU A 30 -18.71 24.50 5.68
CA LEU A 30 -17.55 24.51 4.79
C LEU A 30 -16.25 24.72 5.58
N MET A 31 -16.25 25.64 6.54
CA MET A 31 -15.10 25.89 7.40
C MET A 31 -14.73 24.64 8.22
N LEU A 32 -15.71 23.94 8.77
CA LEU A 32 -15.48 22.70 9.54
C LEU A 32 -14.91 21.57 8.66
N GLU A 33 -15.47 21.37 7.47
CA GLU A 33 -14.96 20.39 6.51
C GLU A 33 -13.54 20.73 6.05
N LEU A 34 -13.26 21.99 5.69
CA LEU A 34 -11.90 22.42 5.34
C LEU A 34 -10.89 22.18 6.47
N ARG A 35 -11.28 22.40 7.73
CA ARG A 35 -10.43 22.08 8.90
C ARG A 35 -10.17 20.58 9.02
N LYS A 36 -11.19 19.75 8.80
CA LYS A 36 -11.08 18.29 8.81
C LYS A 36 -10.13 17.81 7.72
N VAL A 37 -10.33 18.23 6.47
CA VAL A 37 -9.43 17.90 5.35
C VAL A 37 -8.01 18.40 5.63
N GLY A 38 -7.85 19.62 6.13
CA GLY A 38 -6.55 20.17 6.48
C GLY A 38 -5.82 19.36 7.56
N LYS A 39 -6.54 18.80 8.54
CA LYS A 39 -5.96 17.90 9.55
C LYS A 39 -5.51 16.59 8.91
N SER A 40 -6.36 15.99 8.07
CA SER A 40 -6.06 14.77 7.31
C SER A 40 -4.83 14.95 6.41
N LEU A 41 -4.74 16.09 5.71
CA LEU A 41 -3.59 16.42 4.86
C LEU A 41 -2.30 16.53 5.66
N ARG A 42 -2.33 17.15 6.85
CA ARG A 42 -1.16 17.22 7.75
C ARG A 42 -0.73 15.83 8.23
N GLU A 43 -1.69 14.96 8.54
CA GLU A 43 -1.41 13.57 8.94
C GLU A 43 -0.69 12.80 7.82
N VAL A 44 -1.23 12.81 6.60
CA VAL A 44 -0.62 12.12 5.44
C VAL A 44 0.72 12.75 5.06
N SER A 45 0.82 14.08 5.07
CA SER A 45 2.08 14.78 4.81
C SER A 45 3.19 14.39 5.80
N ARG A 46 2.84 14.22 7.07
CA ARG A 46 3.77 13.69 8.07
C ARG A 46 4.19 12.26 7.75
N MET A 47 3.24 11.38 7.41
CA MET A 47 3.55 9.99 7.02
C MET A 47 4.48 9.93 5.79
N VAL A 48 4.26 10.75 4.77
CA VAL A 48 5.14 10.82 3.58
C VAL A 48 6.55 11.28 3.96
N ARG A 49 6.68 12.30 4.81
CA ARG A 49 8.00 12.79 5.26
C ARG A 49 8.75 11.74 6.08
N GLU A 50 8.06 11.07 7.00
CA GLU A 50 8.63 9.99 7.80
C GLU A 50 9.02 8.79 6.90
N ALA A 51 8.16 8.39 5.96
CA ALA A 51 8.45 7.32 5.00
C ALA A 51 9.70 7.62 4.15
N ARG A 52 9.79 8.85 3.64
CA ARG A 52 10.97 9.32 2.92
C ARG A 52 12.23 9.24 3.77
N SER A 53 12.18 9.72 5.01
CA SER A 53 13.33 9.66 5.92
C SER A 53 13.81 8.22 6.13
N MET A 54 12.88 7.28 6.30
CA MET A 54 13.21 5.85 6.48
C MET A 54 13.82 5.26 5.21
N ILE A 55 13.26 5.55 4.03
CA ILE A 55 13.78 5.05 2.75
C ILE A 55 15.19 5.59 2.47
N VAL A 56 15.41 6.89 2.68
CA VAL A 56 16.72 7.51 2.45
C VAL A 56 17.78 6.96 3.41
N SER A 57 17.39 6.60 4.64
CA SER A 57 18.31 5.92 5.58
C SER A 57 18.71 4.51 5.14
N TYR A 58 17.97 3.91 4.20
CA TYR A 58 18.27 2.59 3.65
C TYR A 58 19.30 2.62 2.50
N PHE A 59 19.53 3.80 1.90
CA PHE A 59 20.48 3.96 0.79
C PHE A 59 21.94 3.74 1.25
N SER A 60 22.85 3.46 0.31
CA SER A 60 24.27 3.32 0.65
C SER A 60 24.86 4.64 1.15
N ASP A 61 25.74 4.58 2.15
CA ASP A 61 26.49 5.72 2.65
C ASP A 61 27.53 6.25 1.66
N LYS A 62 27.83 5.47 0.61
CA LYS A 62 28.72 5.88 -0.47
C LYS A 62 28.11 6.95 -1.38
N LEU A 63 26.79 7.10 -1.38
CA LEU A 63 26.08 8.08 -2.18
C LEU A 63 26.12 9.45 -1.51
N THR A 64 26.37 10.48 -2.31
CA THR A 64 26.25 11.87 -1.89
C THR A 64 24.79 12.22 -1.59
N VAL A 65 24.58 13.30 -0.81
CA VAL A 65 23.22 13.77 -0.48
C VAL A 65 22.41 14.09 -1.75
N GLU A 66 23.05 14.63 -2.79
CA GLU A 66 22.42 14.98 -4.05
C GLU A 66 21.99 13.73 -4.85
N GLU A 67 22.85 12.71 -4.93
CA GLU A 67 22.50 11.44 -5.59
C GLU A 67 21.35 10.71 -4.88
N LYS A 68 21.34 10.73 -3.54
CA LYS A 68 20.23 10.17 -2.75
C LYS A 68 18.91 10.89 -3.07
N GLU A 69 18.95 12.22 -3.16
CA GLU A 69 17.77 13.05 -3.45
C GLU A 69 17.24 12.86 -4.87
N GLU A 70 18.13 12.89 -5.86
CA GLU A 70 17.77 12.64 -7.26
C GLU A 70 17.21 11.22 -7.45
N GLY A 71 17.88 10.24 -6.84
CA GLY A 71 17.46 8.84 -6.86
C GLY A 71 16.08 8.63 -6.27
N PHE A 72 15.83 9.18 -5.07
CA PHE A 72 14.50 9.12 -4.45
C PHE A 72 13.44 9.79 -5.34
N GLY A 73 13.74 10.97 -5.89
CA GLY A 73 12.84 11.72 -6.75
C GLY A 73 12.42 10.95 -8.01
N LYS A 74 13.34 10.22 -8.63
CA LYS A 74 13.04 9.37 -9.80
C LYS A 74 12.12 8.21 -9.46
N VAL A 75 12.35 7.53 -8.33
CA VAL A 75 11.56 6.35 -7.96
C VAL A 75 10.19 6.72 -7.41
N ILE A 76 10.06 7.80 -6.64
CA ILE A 76 8.78 8.16 -5.99
C ILE A 76 7.69 8.61 -6.99
N GLU A 77 8.11 9.02 -8.19
CA GLU A 77 7.24 9.40 -9.30
C GLU A 77 7.06 8.25 -10.31
N TYR A 78 7.60 7.07 -10.04
CA TYR A 78 7.40 5.88 -10.87
C TYR A 78 5.94 5.44 -10.86
N PHE A 79 5.39 5.09 -12.03
CA PHE A 79 4.06 4.51 -12.16
C PHE A 79 4.01 3.54 -13.34
N VAL A 80 3.14 2.53 -13.22
CA VAL A 80 2.80 1.60 -14.30
C VAL A 80 1.40 1.94 -14.80
N ILE A 81 1.23 2.00 -16.11
CA ILE A 81 -0.07 2.18 -16.74
C ILE A 81 -0.64 0.79 -17.04
N ALA A 82 -1.83 0.51 -16.51
CA ALA A 82 -2.54 -0.73 -16.78
C ALA A 82 -2.94 -0.83 -18.27
N PRO A 83 -3.02 -2.05 -18.85
CA PRO A 83 -3.44 -2.22 -20.22
C PRO A 83 -4.92 -1.86 -20.38
N ILE A 84 -5.32 -1.38 -21.56
CA ILE A 84 -6.71 -1.03 -21.85
C ILE A 84 -7.55 -2.32 -21.92
N GLU A 85 -8.67 -2.34 -21.19
CA GLU A 85 -9.51 -3.52 -20.92
C GLU A 85 -10.33 -4.03 -22.12
N THR A 86 -10.24 -3.40 -23.30
CA THR A 86 -11.15 -3.63 -24.43
C THR A 86 -11.04 -4.97 -25.14
N ASP A 87 -10.07 -5.82 -24.80
CA ASP A 87 -9.92 -7.15 -25.40
C ASP A 87 -9.67 -8.22 -24.34
N PRO A 88 -10.69 -9.03 -23.97
CA PRO A 88 -10.58 -10.07 -22.93
C PRO A 88 -9.60 -11.20 -23.29
N SER A 89 -9.23 -11.37 -24.56
CA SER A 89 -8.26 -12.39 -24.95
C SER A 89 -6.83 -11.92 -24.63
N GLY A 90 -6.05 -12.77 -23.96
CA GLY A 90 -4.64 -12.47 -23.66
C GLY A 90 -4.39 -11.30 -22.70
N ILE A 91 -5.39 -10.84 -21.93
CA ILE A 91 -5.17 -9.85 -20.86
C ILE A 91 -4.19 -10.39 -19.83
N MET A 92 -4.30 -11.67 -19.47
CA MET A 92 -3.48 -12.25 -18.41
C MET A 92 -1.99 -12.20 -18.76
N GLY A 93 -1.60 -12.62 -19.96
CA GLY A 93 -0.21 -12.54 -20.41
C GLY A 93 0.30 -11.10 -20.55
N ARG A 94 -0.57 -10.14 -20.91
CA ARG A 94 -0.20 -8.71 -20.93
C ARG A 94 0.00 -8.16 -19.52
N LEU A 95 -0.83 -8.56 -18.56
CA LEU A 95 -0.68 -8.17 -17.15
C LEU A 95 0.60 -8.75 -16.56
N GLU A 96 0.87 -10.03 -16.82
CA GLU A 96 2.12 -10.69 -16.41
C GLU A 96 3.35 -9.96 -16.97
N TYR A 97 3.36 -9.72 -18.29
CA TYR A 97 4.43 -8.94 -18.93
C TYR A 97 4.60 -7.54 -18.31
N LEU A 98 3.50 -6.84 -18.01
CA LEU A 98 3.57 -5.52 -17.37
C LEU A 98 4.08 -5.57 -15.94
N LEU A 99 3.74 -6.63 -15.19
CA LEU A 99 4.27 -6.84 -13.84
C LEU A 99 5.77 -7.13 -13.89
N ASP A 100 6.22 -7.92 -14.86
CA ASP A 100 7.64 -8.26 -15.05
C ASP A 100 8.45 -7.04 -15.45
N VAL A 101 8.05 -6.35 -16.52
CA VAL A 101 8.70 -5.11 -16.98
C VAL A 101 8.66 -4.05 -15.89
N GLY A 102 7.55 -3.97 -15.15
CA GLY A 102 7.40 -3.04 -14.05
C GLY A 102 8.40 -3.31 -12.92
N ASP A 103 8.56 -4.58 -12.55
CA ASP A 103 9.51 -4.98 -11.51
C ASP A 103 10.96 -4.78 -11.95
N GLU A 104 11.30 -5.11 -13.20
CA GLU A 104 12.63 -4.89 -13.77
C GLU A 104 13.00 -3.41 -13.84
N ALA A 105 12.06 -2.56 -14.28
CA ALA A 105 12.26 -1.13 -14.30
C ALA A 105 12.48 -0.56 -12.89
N LEU A 106 11.68 -1.00 -11.91
CA LEU A 106 11.84 -0.58 -10.53
C LEU A 106 13.18 -1.05 -9.95
N GLU A 107 13.58 -2.28 -10.22
CA GLU A 107 14.87 -2.84 -9.80
C GLU A 107 16.04 -2.06 -10.41
N GLY A 108 15.95 -1.67 -11.68
CA GLY A 108 16.93 -0.83 -12.36
C GLY A 108 17.07 0.56 -11.73
N LEU A 109 16.00 1.12 -11.18
CA LEU A 109 16.05 2.40 -10.46
C LEU A 109 16.55 2.27 -9.02
N VAL A 110 16.29 1.11 -8.37
CA VAL A 110 16.63 0.89 -6.96
C VAL A 110 18.07 0.40 -6.77
N LYS A 111 18.58 -0.48 -7.65
CA LYS A 111 19.96 -1.02 -7.55
C LYS A 111 21.04 0.05 -7.41
N PRO A 112 21.03 1.15 -8.19
CA PRO A 112 22.02 2.23 -8.04
C PRO A 112 21.98 2.93 -6.67
N LEU A 113 20.87 2.85 -5.94
CA LEU A 113 20.72 3.47 -4.61
C LEU A 113 21.35 2.63 -3.48
N VAL A 114 21.65 1.37 -3.77
CA VAL A 114 22.26 0.41 -2.85
C VAL A 114 23.32 -0.43 -3.57
N PRO A 115 24.40 0.17 -4.10
CA PRO A 115 25.43 -0.55 -4.86
C PRO A 115 26.13 -1.66 -4.08
N ASP A 116 26.14 -1.56 -2.74
CA ASP A 116 26.71 -2.55 -1.82
C ASP A 116 25.64 -3.43 -1.16
N GLY A 117 24.39 -3.31 -1.58
CA GLY A 117 23.26 -4.00 -0.97
C GLY A 117 23.22 -5.49 -1.34
N ASP A 118 23.03 -6.34 -0.34
CA ASP A 118 22.64 -7.73 -0.56
C ASP A 118 21.24 -7.80 -1.23
N LEU A 119 20.92 -8.94 -1.85
CA LEU A 119 19.65 -9.19 -2.55
C LEU A 119 18.43 -8.92 -1.67
N GLU A 120 18.49 -9.25 -0.37
CA GLU A 120 17.40 -8.93 0.58
C GLU A 120 17.20 -7.41 0.73
N LYS A 121 18.29 -6.64 0.75
CA LYS A 121 18.25 -5.19 0.91
C LYS A 121 17.62 -4.53 -0.33
N VAL A 122 17.97 -5.00 -1.52
CA VAL A 122 17.39 -4.53 -2.79
C VAL A 122 15.89 -4.82 -2.84
N GLU A 123 15.48 -6.05 -2.50
CA GLU A 123 14.07 -6.45 -2.50
C GLU A 123 13.23 -5.68 -1.47
N ASN A 124 13.74 -5.50 -0.25
CA ASN A 124 13.06 -4.69 0.76
C ASN A 124 12.91 -3.24 0.29
N LEU A 125 13.96 -2.67 -0.33
CA LEU A 125 13.90 -1.30 -0.83
C LEU A 125 12.91 -1.14 -2.00
N LYS A 126 12.85 -2.11 -2.93
CA LYS A 126 11.82 -2.16 -3.99
C LYS A 126 10.42 -2.09 -3.37
N GLN A 127 10.16 -2.88 -2.33
CA GLN A 127 8.86 -2.94 -1.68
C GLN A 127 8.52 -1.67 -0.88
N MET A 128 9.50 -1.09 -0.18
CA MET A 128 9.32 0.22 0.45
C MET A 128 8.90 1.28 -0.57
N PHE A 129 9.54 1.30 -1.74
CA PHE A 129 9.19 2.25 -2.80
C PHE A 129 7.80 2.00 -3.39
N ARG A 130 7.40 0.75 -3.62
CA ARG A 130 6.03 0.43 -4.07
C ARG A 130 4.98 1.02 -3.13
N GLU A 131 5.16 0.83 -1.82
CA GLU A 131 4.23 1.37 -0.82
C GLU A 131 4.33 2.90 -0.70
N ALA A 132 5.53 3.47 -0.80
CA ALA A 132 5.75 4.91 -0.71
C ALA A 132 5.19 5.68 -1.91
N VAL A 133 5.29 5.13 -3.13
CA VAL A 133 4.67 5.70 -4.34
C VAL A 133 3.15 5.80 -4.15
N VAL A 134 2.51 4.75 -3.65
CA VAL A 134 1.07 4.76 -3.38
C VAL A 134 0.73 5.76 -2.27
N LEU A 135 1.53 5.82 -1.19
CA LEU A 135 1.36 6.81 -0.12
C LEU A 135 1.48 8.26 -0.63
N ASN A 136 2.45 8.53 -1.50
CA ASN A 136 2.66 9.82 -2.15
C ASN A 136 1.48 10.18 -3.06
N ARG A 137 0.93 9.21 -3.80
CA ARG A 137 -0.28 9.39 -4.61
C ARG A 137 -1.47 9.76 -3.74
N ILE A 138 -1.67 9.10 -2.60
CA ILE A 138 -2.74 9.45 -1.65
C ILE A 138 -2.55 10.87 -1.10
N TYR A 139 -1.32 11.25 -0.75
CA TYR A 139 -1.01 12.63 -0.34
C TYR A 139 -1.42 13.66 -1.40
N LYS A 140 -1.07 13.42 -2.68
CA LYS A 140 -1.43 14.31 -3.79
C LYS A 140 -2.95 14.42 -3.95
N MET A 141 -3.68 13.31 -3.89
CA MET A 141 -5.15 13.31 -3.94
C MET A 141 -5.78 14.09 -2.78
N VAL A 142 -5.33 13.88 -1.54
CA VAL A 142 -5.85 14.62 -0.37
C VAL A 142 -5.52 16.12 -0.46
N ARG A 143 -4.33 16.47 -0.98
CA ARG A 143 -3.95 17.85 -1.23
C ARG A 143 -4.84 18.51 -2.27
N GLU A 144 -5.14 17.80 -3.35
CA GLU A 144 -6.04 18.28 -4.40
C GLU A 144 -7.44 18.54 -3.86
N ILE A 145 -8.01 17.61 -3.08
CA ILE A 145 -9.31 17.80 -2.41
C ILE A 145 -9.29 19.09 -1.58
N TYR A 146 -8.25 19.31 -0.77
CA TYR A 146 -8.11 20.50 0.07
C TYR A 146 -8.05 21.80 -0.75
N VAL A 147 -7.21 21.84 -1.79
CA VAL A 147 -7.02 23.02 -2.64
C VAL A 147 -8.29 23.33 -3.43
N SER A 148 -8.90 22.31 -4.05
CA SER A 148 -10.14 22.44 -4.80
C SER A 148 -11.30 22.93 -3.92
N SER A 149 -11.43 22.39 -2.71
CA SER A 149 -12.45 22.83 -1.73
C SER A 149 -12.24 24.29 -1.31
N LYS A 150 -10.98 24.71 -1.13
CA LYS A 150 -10.63 26.08 -0.74
C LYS A 150 -10.89 27.10 -1.87
N ILE A 151 -10.62 26.72 -3.11
CA ILE A 151 -10.80 27.59 -4.29
C ILE A 151 -12.28 27.68 -4.67
N SER A 152 -12.97 26.55 -4.81
CA SER A 152 -14.37 26.49 -5.25
C SER A 152 -15.33 27.14 -4.24
N LYS A 153 -15.02 27.05 -2.95
CA LYS A 153 -15.91 27.45 -1.84
C LYS A 153 -17.32 26.85 -1.93
N SER A 154 -17.49 25.75 -2.67
CA SER A 154 -18.75 25.01 -2.72
C SER A 154 -18.75 23.95 -1.63
N LEU A 155 -19.74 24.03 -0.74
CA LEU A 155 -19.95 23.06 0.32
C LEU A 155 -20.24 21.68 -0.27
N GLU A 156 -21.07 21.62 -1.30
CA GLU A 156 -21.53 20.39 -1.94
C GLU A 156 -20.36 19.65 -2.61
N ALA A 157 -19.54 20.37 -3.38
CA ALA A 157 -18.35 19.80 -4.01
C ALA A 157 -17.32 19.34 -2.96
N THR A 158 -17.14 20.13 -1.89
CA THR A 158 -16.27 19.76 -0.77
C THR A 158 -16.74 18.48 -0.10
N MET A 159 -18.03 18.37 0.23
CA MET A 159 -18.59 17.19 0.88
C MET A 159 -18.46 15.93 0.00
N GLN A 160 -18.75 16.03 -1.31
CA GLN A 160 -18.57 14.91 -2.23
C GLN A 160 -17.11 14.44 -2.29
N ALA A 161 -16.18 15.39 -2.36
CA ALA A 161 -14.75 15.09 -2.39
C ALA A 161 -14.25 14.45 -1.07
N THR A 162 -14.87 14.78 0.08
CA THR A 162 -14.45 14.28 1.39
C THR A 162 -15.13 13.00 1.84
N MET A 163 -16.17 12.52 1.13
CA MET A 163 -16.88 11.28 1.47
C MET A 163 -15.93 10.07 1.60
N ASN A 164 -14.98 9.95 0.68
CA ASN A 164 -14.01 8.83 0.67
C ASN A 164 -12.72 9.14 1.44
N LEU A 165 -12.61 10.29 2.10
CA LEU A 165 -11.38 10.71 2.78
C LEU A 165 -10.97 9.72 3.88
N SER A 166 -11.94 9.14 4.59
CA SER A 166 -11.67 8.15 5.64
C SER A 166 -11.01 6.88 5.10
N LEU A 167 -11.46 6.40 3.94
CA LEU A 167 -10.90 5.25 3.24
C LEU A 167 -9.48 5.56 2.75
N LEU A 168 -9.28 6.71 2.11
CA LEU A 168 -7.94 7.16 1.69
C LEU A 168 -6.96 7.27 2.86
N LEU A 169 -7.41 7.78 4.01
CA LEU A 169 -6.58 7.86 5.22
C LEU A 169 -6.25 6.49 5.81
N ARG A 170 -7.22 5.56 5.78
CA ARG A 170 -6.99 4.17 6.20
C ARG A 170 -5.93 3.54 5.31
N ASP A 171 -6.05 3.70 4.00
CA ASP A 171 -5.08 3.19 3.03
C ASP A 171 -3.71 3.81 3.27
N ALA A 172 -3.62 5.14 3.41
CA ALA A 172 -2.36 5.83 3.73
C ALA A 172 -1.68 5.25 4.99
N ARG A 173 -2.44 4.99 6.05
CA ARG A 173 -1.91 4.38 7.28
C ARG A 173 -1.41 2.95 7.06
N ILE A 174 -2.10 2.16 6.22
CA ILE A 174 -1.67 0.81 5.87
C ILE A 174 -0.35 0.86 5.08
N ARG A 175 -0.27 1.70 4.04
CA ARG A 175 0.94 1.91 3.24
C ARG A 175 2.12 2.35 4.12
N PHE A 176 1.88 3.31 5.01
CA PHE A 176 2.89 3.78 5.94
C PHE A 176 3.38 2.70 6.92
N LYS A 177 2.47 1.86 7.45
CA LYS A 177 2.84 0.71 8.28
C LYS A 177 3.64 -0.33 7.49
N ALA A 178 3.28 -0.57 6.22
CA ALA A 178 4.02 -1.49 5.36
C ALA A 178 5.46 -1.01 5.12
N VAL A 179 5.66 0.29 4.84
CA VAL A 179 7.02 0.87 4.74
C VAL A 179 7.82 0.60 6.02
N LYS A 180 7.24 0.84 7.21
CA LYS A 180 7.90 0.56 8.49
C LYS A 180 8.30 -0.91 8.65
N ALA A 181 7.37 -1.82 8.34
CA ALA A 181 7.62 -3.25 8.45
C ALA A 181 8.75 -3.72 7.51
N TYR A 182 8.83 -3.18 6.29
CA TYR A 182 9.94 -3.49 5.38
C TYR A 182 11.28 -2.96 5.88
N VAL A 183 11.31 -1.79 6.54
CA VAL A 183 12.54 -1.23 7.14
C VAL A 183 13.10 -2.18 8.20
N ASP A 184 12.22 -2.72 9.03
CA ASP A 184 12.56 -3.67 10.10
C ASP A 184 12.69 -5.12 9.59
N ALA A 185 12.59 -5.37 8.28
CA ALA A 185 12.52 -6.69 7.64
C ALA A 185 11.50 -7.64 8.32
N GLN A 186 10.41 -7.08 8.83
CA GLN A 186 9.33 -7.85 9.44
C GLN A 186 8.58 -8.62 8.36
N PRO A 187 8.21 -9.90 8.59
CA PRO A 187 7.39 -10.64 7.66
C PRO A 187 6.01 -9.98 7.53
N ILE A 188 5.65 -9.58 6.31
CA ILE A 188 4.37 -8.96 5.99
C ILE A 188 3.47 -9.98 5.31
N GLY A 189 2.22 -10.07 5.77
CA GLY A 189 1.19 -10.89 5.15
C GLY A 189 1.00 -12.24 5.85
N ASN A 190 0.74 -13.27 5.06
CA ASN A 190 0.33 -14.58 5.55
C ASN A 190 1.53 -15.48 5.86
N GLY A 191 1.82 -15.65 7.15
CA GLY A 191 2.85 -16.58 7.63
C GLY A 191 2.43 -18.06 7.62
N ILE A 192 1.16 -18.41 7.42
CA ILE A 192 0.70 -19.79 7.60
C ILE A 192 1.31 -20.75 6.56
N GLY A 193 1.44 -20.32 5.30
CA GLY A 193 2.05 -21.11 4.24
C GLY A 193 3.51 -21.47 4.58
N PRO A 194 4.37 -20.48 4.84
CA PRO A 194 5.74 -20.73 5.29
C PRO A 194 5.83 -21.56 6.59
N LEU A 195 4.93 -21.37 7.55
CA LEU A 195 4.91 -22.14 8.80
C LEU A 195 4.53 -23.61 8.60
N VAL A 196 3.52 -23.89 7.77
CA VAL A 196 3.13 -25.26 7.41
C VAL A 196 4.26 -25.93 6.64
N ALA A 197 4.86 -25.25 5.66
CA ALA A 197 6.01 -25.77 4.92
C ALA A 197 7.20 -26.06 5.85
N ALA A 198 7.51 -25.17 6.80
CA ALA A 198 8.58 -25.39 7.77
C ALA A 198 8.30 -26.59 8.70
N LYS A 199 7.03 -26.79 9.09
CA LYS A 199 6.64 -27.94 9.91
C LYS A 199 6.74 -29.28 9.16
N LEU A 200 6.47 -29.28 7.86
CA LEU A 200 6.56 -30.46 7.00
C LEU A 200 7.99 -30.76 6.56
N LEU A 201 8.87 -29.75 6.51
CA LEU A 201 10.25 -29.88 6.04
C LEU A 201 11.08 -30.88 6.87
N GLY A 202 10.91 -30.89 8.20
CA GLY A 202 11.76 -31.68 9.09
C GLY A 202 13.24 -31.27 8.97
N ASP A 203 14.12 -32.26 8.76
CA ASP A 203 15.57 -32.06 8.61
C ASP A 203 16.01 -31.81 7.15
N SER A 204 15.08 -31.88 6.19
CA SER A 204 15.38 -31.62 4.79
C SER A 204 15.77 -30.17 4.55
N ARG A 205 16.52 -29.93 3.47
CA ARG A 205 16.91 -28.58 3.06
C ARG A 205 16.09 -28.12 1.86
N PHE A 206 15.85 -26.82 1.85
CA PHE A 206 15.31 -26.14 0.70
C PHE A 206 16.40 -25.87 -0.34
N GLU A 207 16.13 -26.23 -1.59
CA GLU A 207 16.87 -25.74 -2.74
C GLU A 207 16.28 -24.42 -3.21
N VAL A 208 17.14 -23.47 -3.59
CA VAL A 208 16.70 -22.16 -4.08
C VAL A 208 16.62 -22.18 -5.61
N ARG A 209 15.45 -21.88 -6.16
CA ARG A 209 15.21 -21.74 -7.61
C ARG A 209 14.53 -20.40 -7.86
N GLU A 210 15.23 -19.46 -8.52
CA GLU A 210 14.70 -18.13 -8.88
C GLU A 210 13.96 -17.37 -7.75
N GLY A 211 14.45 -17.42 -6.51
CA GLY A 211 13.80 -16.74 -5.37
C GLY A 211 12.58 -17.49 -4.78
N VAL A 212 12.33 -18.71 -5.25
CA VAL A 212 11.44 -19.72 -4.67
C VAL A 212 12.33 -20.77 -4.00
N VAL A 213 11.79 -21.44 -2.99
CA VAL A 213 12.43 -22.61 -2.40
C VAL A 213 11.58 -23.85 -2.61
N VAL A 214 12.25 -24.94 -2.98
CA VAL A 214 11.66 -26.25 -3.25
C VAL A 214 12.33 -27.29 -2.36
N SER A 215 11.58 -28.25 -1.84
CA SER A 215 12.15 -29.39 -1.10
C SER A 215 11.26 -30.61 -1.25
N GLU A 216 11.87 -31.78 -1.44
CA GLU A 216 11.19 -33.06 -1.45
C GLU A 216 11.27 -33.70 -0.05
N VAL A 217 10.13 -34.12 0.47
CA VAL A 217 10.03 -34.76 1.78
C VAL A 217 9.08 -35.95 1.73
N ASN A 218 9.41 -37.00 2.49
CA ASN A 218 8.45 -38.06 2.77
C ASN A 218 7.72 -37.76 4.07
N TYR A 219 6.39 -37.63 4.00
CA TYR A 219 5.56 -37.39 5.18
C TYR A 219 4.46 -38.44 5.25
N LYS A 220 4.49 -39.27 6.31
CA LYS A 220 3.52 -40.35 6.55
C LYS A 220 3.37 -41.30 5.35
N GLY A 221 4.47 -41.63 4.68
CA GLY A 221 4.47 -42.54 3.52
C GLY A 221 3.96 -41.91 2.23
N ARG A 222 3.87 -40.58 2.17
CA ARG A 222 3.60 -39.84 0.93
C ARG A 222 4.78 -38.93 0.61
N ASP A 223 5.21 -38.95 -0.64
CA ASP A 223 6.20 -38.01 -1.14
C ASP A 223 5.50 -36.67 -1.42
N LEU A 224 6.06 -35.60 -0.86
CA LEU A 224 5.56 -34.24 -0.97
C LEU A 224 6.65 -33.36 -1.55
N ILE A 225 6.26 -32.50 -2.48
CA ILE A 225 7.11 -31.42 -2.98
C ILE A 225 6.62 -30.11 -2.35
N LEU A 226 7.44 -29.55 -1.46
CA LEU A 226 7.16 -28.30 -0.75
C LEU A 226 7.69 -27.14 -1.56
N ILE A 227 6.79 -26.24 -1.98
CA ILE A 227 7.14 -25.02 -2.72
C ILE A 227 6.68 -23.81 -1.93
N LYS A 228 7.59 -22.86 -1.67
CA LYS A 228 7.23 -21.56 -1.09
C LYS A 228 8.19 -20.46 -1.55
N PRO A 229 7.83 -19.17 -1.46
CA PRO A 229 8.79 -18.10 -1.69
C PRO A 229 9.97 -18.11 -0.72
N LYS A 230 11.13 -17.61 -1.18
CA LYS A 230 12.30 -17.37 -0.34
C LYS A 230 12.13 -16.07 0.45
N GLY A 231 11.88 -16.20 1.75
CA GLY A 231 11.89 -15.07 2.70
C GLY A 231 13.26 -14.84 3.35
N PRO A 232 13.40 -13.82 4.22
CA PRO A 232 12.33 -12.95 4.76
C PRO A 232 11.87 -11.82 3.82
N GLY A 233 12.62 -11.48 2.77
CA GLY A 233 12.21 -10.48 1.78
C GLY A 233 10.90 -10.82 1.07
N ALA A 234 10.15 -9.79 0.69
CA ALA A 234 8.87 -9.95 -0.02
C ALA A 234 9.10 -10.29 -1.51
N ARG A 235 9.29 -11.57 -1.77
CA ARG A 235 9.42 -12.16 -3.11
C ARG A 235 8.17 -12.96 -3.44
N MET A 236 7.55 -12.71 -4.59
CA MET A 236 6.40 -13.50 -5.07
C MET A 236 6.44 -13.81 -6.57
N ARG A 237 7.34 -13.18 -7.34
CA ARG A 237 7.29 -13.15 -8.81
C ARG A 237 7.27 -14.54 -9.46
N ASN A 238 8.19 -15.42 -9.07
CA ASN A 238 8.44 -16.66 -9.81
C ASN A 238 7.73 -17.89 -9.21
N LEU A 239 6.83 -17.72 -8.23
CA LEU A 239 6.21 -18.86 -7.55
C LEU A 239 5.37 -19.73 -8.50
N GLY A 240 4.57 -19.10 -9.36
CA GLY A 240 3.73 -19.79 -10.33
C GLY A 240 4.55 -20.55 -11.36
N LYS A 241 5.50 -19.86 -11.99
CA LYS A 241 6.42 -20.43 -12.99
C LYS A 241 7.22 -21.61 -12.42
N VAL A 242 7.83 -21.47 -11.24
CA VAL A 242 8.58 -22.56 -10.60
C VAL A 242 7.66 -23.72 -10.22
N ALA A 243 6.43 -23.45 -9.78
CA ALA A 243 5.46 -24.51 -9.49
C ALA A 243 5.06 -25.27 -10.77
N GLU A 244 4.84 -24.56 -11.88
CA GLU A 244 4.54 -25.16 -13.18
C GLU A 244 5.70 -26.04 -13.68
N GLU A 245 6.93 -25.53 -13.67
CA GLU A 245 8.13 -26.29 -14.06
C GLU A 245 8.33 -27.56 -13.21
N VAL A 246 8.07 -27.47 -11.90
CA VAL A 246 8.14 -28.62 -10.99
C VAL A 246 7.03 -29.63 -11.28
N ILE A 247 5.80 -29.17 -11.54
CA ILE A 247 4.66 -30.06 -11.82
C ILE A 247 4.84 -30.77 -13.17
N GLU A 248 5.29 -30.06 -14.21
CA GLU A 248 5.54 -30.62 -15.55
C GLU A 248 6.72 -31.59 -15.57
N GLY A 249 7.69 -31.41 -14.67
CA GLY A 249 8.85 -32.30 -14.53
C GLY A 249 8.55 -33.65 -13.86
N GLU A 250 7.40 -33.78 -13.20
CA GLU A 250 7.01 -34.98 -12.45
C GLU A 250 6.07 -35.88 -13.26
N GLU A 251 6.40 -37.18 -13.35
CA GLU A 251 5.59 -38.12 -14.13
C GLU A 251 4.20 -38.40 -13.51
N ASN A 252 4.07 -38.30 -12.18
CA ASN A 252 2.85 -38.67 -11.46
C ASN A 252 2.54 -37.72 -10.29
N VAL A 253 1.88 -36.59 -10.58
CA VAL A 253 1.37 -35.68 -9.54
C VAL A 253 -0.06 -36.09 -9.13
N ALA A 254 -0.20 -36.60 -7.91
CA ALA A 254 -1.50 -37.02 -7.37
C ALA A 254 -2.46 -35.85 -7.03
N GLY A 255 -1.92 -34.64 -6.83
CA GLY A 255 -2.71 -33.45 -6.57
C GLY A 255 -1.88 -32.29 -6.00
N VAL A 256 -2.41 -31.07 -6.11
CA VAL A 256 -1.78 -29.84 -5.62
C VAL A 256 -2.59 -29.30 -4.44
N VAL A 257 -1.90 -28.98 -3.33
CA VAL A 257 -2.52 -28.39 -2.13
C VAL A 257 -1.96 -26.99 -1.91
N ILE A 258 -2.81 -25.98 -2.09
CA ILE A 258 -2.43 -24.58 -1.88
C ILE A 258 -2.77 -24.19 -0.44
N VAL A 259 -1.73 -23.90 0.34
CA VAL A 259 -1.88 -23.42 1.72
C VAL A 259 -1.83 -21.89 1.73
N THR A 260 -2.99 -21.28 1.89
CA THR A 260 -3.12 -19.83 2.04
C THR A 260 -3.98 -19.49 3.26
N ALA A 261 -3.90 -18.24 3.71
CA ALA A 261 -4.78 -17.66 4.70
C ALA A 261 -5.62 -16.64 3.96
N GLU A 262 -6.92 -16.80 4.09
CA GLU A 262 -7.87 -15.90 3.48
C GLU A 262 -8.03 -14.66 4.36
N VAL A 263 -8.33 -13.53 3.72
CA VAL A 263 -8.60 -12.29 4.44
C VAL A 263 -9.94 -12.47 5.15
N ARG A 264 -9.92 -12.51 6.48
CA ARG A 264 -11.15 -12.45 7.27
C ARG A 264 -11.75 -11.06 7.06
N LEU A 265 -12.85 -10.98 6.31
CA LEU A 265 -13.63 -9.76 6.09
C LEU A 265 -14.44 -9.36 7.33
N GLU A 266 -13.86 -9.49 8.52
CA GLU A 266 -14.49 -9.02 9.74
C GLU A 266 -14.13 -7.57 9.98
N GLY A 267 -15.12 -6.72 9.76
CA GLY A 267 -15.29 -5.43 10.42
C GLY A 267 -16.40 -5.54 11.45
#